data_AF-A0A944T593-F1
#
_entry.id   AF-A0A944T593-F1
#
_cell.length_a   1.000
_cell.length_b   1.000
_cell.length_c   1.000
_cell.angle_alpha   90.00
_cell.angle_beta   90.00
_cell.angle_gamma   90.00
#
_symmetry.space_group_name_H-M   'P 1'
#
loop_
_entity.id
_entity.type
_entity.pdbx_description
1 polymer ?
#
loop_
_entity_poly.entity_id
_entity_poly.type
_entity_poly.pdbx_seq_one_letter_code
_entity_poly.pdbx_strand_id
1 'polypeptide(L)'
;MFRVLIFLVTVSLLALSVTISMLNPLDLEIDLYFHKYTAPLPLFLFISFLMGSFLALLFFLSAYIKHKHEAMNLRKSLKTKEDEIDSLRRNPLRDDHE
;
A
#
# COMPACT_ATOMS: atom_id res chain seq x y z
N MET A 1 -17.06 2.10 4.40
CA MET A 1 -17.70 1.01 5.17
C MET A 1 -17.88 -0.26 4.34
N PHE A 2 -18.51 -0.20 3.16
CA PHE A 2 -18.69 -1.38 2.28
C PHE A 2 -17.40 -2.16 1.96
N ARG A 3 -16.28 -1.47 1.68
CA ARG A 3 -14.98 -2.10 1.41
C ARG A 3 -14.41 -2.89 2.60
N VAL A 4 -14.59 -2.37 3.82
CA VAL A 4 -14.13 -3.04 5.06
C VAL A 4 -15.01 -4.26 5.33
N LEU A 5 -16.31 -4.16 5.06
CA LEU A 5 -17.25 -5.27 5.19
C LEU A 5 -16.90 -6.40 4.21
N ILE A 6 -16.66 -6.08 2.93
CA ILE A 6 -16.20 -7.08 1.95
C ILE A 6 -14.93 -7.76 2.43
N PHE A 7 -13.92 -6.97 2.87
CA PHE A 7 -12.67 -7.54 3.38
C PHE A 7 -12.89 -8.49 4.56
N LEU A 8 -13.70 -8.10 5.55
CA LEU A 8 -14.02 -8.96 6.69
C LEU A 8 -14.75 -10.23 6.28
N VAL A 9 -15.70 -10.15 5.34
CA VAL A 9 -16.41 -11.31 4.80
C VAL A 9 -15.43 -12.23 4.06
N THR A 10 -14.54 -11.69 3.23
CA THR A 10 -13.52 -12.48 2.52
C THR A 10 -12.59 -13.21 3.49
N VAL A 11 -12.09 -12.51 4.52
CA VAL A 11 -11.22 -13.12 5.55
C VAL A 11 -11.97 -14.18 6.34
N SER A 12 -13.24 -13.94 6.70
CA SER A 12 -14.07 -14.91 7.43
C SER A 12 -14.34 -16.16 6.60
N LEU A 13 -14.67 -16.02 5.31
CA LEU A 13 -14.86 -17.13 4.39
C LEU A 13 -13.57 -17.94 4.19
N LEU A 14 -12.42 -17.28 4.06
CA LEU A 14 -11.12 -17.96 4.01
C LEU A 14 -10.84 -18.75 5.28
N ALA A 15 -11.05 -18.15 6.45
CA ALA A 15 -10.85 -18.81 7.73
C ALA A 15 -11.75 -20.05 7.88
N LEU A 16 -13.05 -19.89 7.59
CA LEU A 16 -14.01 -21.00 7.58
C LEU A 16 -13.60 -22.11 6.61
N SER A 17 -13.19 -21.76 5.40
CA SER A 17 -12.75 -22.72 4.38
C SER A 17 -11.52 -23.51 4.85
N VAL A 18 -10.54 -22.84 5.47
CA VAL A 18 -9.35 -23.50 6.03
C VAL A 18 -9.72 -24.44 7.16
N THR A 19 -10.57 -23.99 8.10
CA THR A 19 -11.01 -24.83 9.23
C THR A 19 -11.74 -26.08 8.75
N ILE A 20 -12.72 -25.95 7.84
CA ILE A 20 -13.51 -27.08 7.35
C ILE A 20 -12.63 -28.08 6.60
N SER A 21 -11.68 -27.59 5.77
CA SER A 21 -10.75 -28.47 5.03
C SER A 21 -9.73 -29.15 5.93
N MET A 22 -9.32 -28.55 7.05
CA MET A 22 -8.48 -29.24 8.02
C MET A 22 -9.24 -30.35 8.76
N LEU A 23 -10.55 -30.17 9.00
CA LEU A 23 -11.40 -31.20 9.60
C LEU A 23 -11.78 -32.32 8.61
N ASN A 24 -11.77 -32.04 7.32
CA ASN A 24 -12.07 -33.01 6.25
C ASN A 24 -10.99 -32.92 5.16
N PRO A 25 -9.81 -33.50 5.40
CA PRO A 25 -8.67 -33.34 4.50
C PRO A 25 -8.93 -34.09 3.19
N LEU A 26 -9.25 -33.31 2.16
CA LEU A 26 -9.07 -33.70 0.77
C LEU A 26 -7.83 -32.97 0.26
N ASP A 27 -6.71 -33.67 0.32
CA ASP A 27 -5.43 -33.11 -0.08
C ASP A 27 -5.33 -33.03 -1.61
N LEU A 28 -4.79 -31.91 -2.08
CA LEU A 28 -4.53 -31.67 -3.49
C LEU A 28 -3.02 -31.51 -3.69
N GLU A 29 -2.48 -32.20 -4.69
CA GLU A 29 -1.08 -32.07 -5.09
C GLU A 29 -0.95 -30.94 -6.12
N ILE A 30 -0.09 -29.97 -5.81
CA ILE A 30 0.32 -28.91 -6.74
C ILE A 30 1.78 -29.16 -7.11
N ASP A 31 2.02 -29.42 -8.39
CA ASP A 31 3.36 -29.53 -8.96
C ASP A 31 3.81 -28.14 -9.47
N LEU A 32 4.77 -27.53 -8.78
CA LEU A 32 5.38 -26.25 -9.18
C LEU A 32 6.62 -26.41 -10.07
N TYR A 33 6.76 -27.57 -10.73
CA TYR A 33 7.89 -27.96 -11.59
C TYR A 33 9.21 -28.19 -10.84
N PHE A 34 9.50 -27.40 -9.81
CA PHE A 34 10.68 -27.54 -8.95
C PHE A 34 10.40 -28.38 -7.69
N HIS A 35 9.15 -28.37 -7.21
CA HIS A 35 8.74 -29.11 -6.04
C HIS A 35 7.22 -29.37 -6.07
N LYS A 36 6.82 -30.51 -5.51
CA LYS A 36 5.43 -30.91 -5.36
C LYS A 36 4.99 -30.64 -3.93
N TYR A 37 3.89 -29.93 -3.77
CA TYR A 37 3.30 -29.65 -2.47
C TYR A 37 1.95 -30.33 -2.37
N THR A 38 1.70 -31.01 -1.25
CA THR A 38 0.43 -31.68 -0.98
C THR A 38 -0.20 -31.03 0.25
N ALA A 39 -1.35 -30.39 0.06
CA ALA A 39 -2.10 -29.75 1.13
C ALA A 39 -3.56 -29.53 0.69
N PRO A 40 -4.47 -29.19 1.62
CA PRO A 40 -5.82 -28.81 1.24
C PRO A 40 -5.84 -27.52 0.40
N LEU A 41 -6.68 -27.49 -0.64
CA LEU A 41 -6.82 -26.35 -1.57
C LEU A 41 -6.96 -24.97 -0.86
N PRO A 42 -7.73 -24.82 0.23
CA PRO A 42 -7.85 -23.53 0.90
C PRO A 42 -6.54 -22.99 1.48
N LEU A 43 -5.60 -23.86 1.86
CA LEU A 43 -4.29 -23.45 2.35
C LEU A 43 -3.51 -22.74 1.24
N PHE A 44 -3.51 -23.31 0.04
CA PHE A 44 -2.87 -22.70 -1.13
C PHE A 44 -3.50 -21.35 -1.46
N LEU A 45 -4.84 -21.27 -1.50
CA LEU A 45 -5.55 -20.01 -1.75
C LEU A 45 -5.24 -18.94 -0.69
N PHE A 46 -5.17 -19.33 0.58
CA PHE A 46 -4.81 -18.43 1.67
C PHE A 46 -3.40 -17.87 1.52
N ILE A 47 -2.41 -18.73 1.22
CA ILE A 47 -1.02 -18.32 0.99
C ILE A 47 -0.92 -17.39 -0.23
N SER A 48 -1.57 -17.73 -1.34
CA SER A 48 -1.60 -16.88 -2.54
C SER A 48 -2.23 -15.51 -2.26
N PHE A 49 -3.34 -15.48 -1.53
CA PHE A 49 -3.98 -14.23 -1.11
C PHE A 49 -3.03 -13.40 -0.21
N LEU A 50 -2.37 -14.04 0.75
CA LEU A 50 -1.45 -13.35 1.66
C LEU A 50 -0.26 -12.74 0.92
N MET A 51 0.34 -13.48 -0.02
CA MET A 51 1.42 -12.96 -0.88
C MET A 51 0.95 -11.79 -1.75
N GLY A 52 -0.22 -11.91 -2.39
CA GLY A 52 -0.79 -10.83 -3.20
C GLY A 52 -1.08 -9.57 -2.38
N SER A 53 -1.66 -9.73 -1.19
CA SER A 53 -1.93 -8.62 -0.28
C SER A 53 -0.65 -7.96 0.21
N PHE A 54 0.40 -8.74 0.49
CA PHE A 54 1.70 -8.22 0.90
C PHE A 54 2.35 -7.39 -0.22
N LEU A 55 2.32 -7.89 -1.46
CA LEU A 55 2.81 -7.15 -2.63
C LEU A 55 2.04 -5.85 -2.85
N ALA A 56 0.70 -5.88 -2.74
CA ALA A 56 -0.12 -4.67 -2.84
C ALA A 56 0.23 -3.64 -1.75
N LEU A 57 0.47 -4.10 -0.51
CA LEU A 57 0.88 -3.24 0.59
C LEU A 57 2.24 -2.58 0.30
N LEU A 58 3.22 -3.32 -0.20
CA LEU A 58 4.52 -2.76 -0.60
C LEU A 58 4.36 -1.70 -1.70
N PHE A 59 3.52 -1.97 -2.71
CA PHE A 59 3.22 -1.01 -3.76
C PHE A 59 2.62 0.28 -3.19
N PHE A 60 1.57 0.19 -2.37
CA PHE A 60 0.96 1.37 -1.76
C PHE A 60 1.90 2.13 -0.83
N LEU A 61 2.75 1.42 -0.09
CA LEU A 61 3.74 2.05 0.79
C LEU A 61 4.75 2.87 0.00
N SER A 62 5.26 2.34 -1.12
CA SER A 62 6.18 3.06 -1.99
C SER A 62 5.53 4.34 -2.58
N ALA A 63 4.28 4.25 -3.03
CA ALA A 63 3.53 5.39 -3.53
C ALA A 63 3.30 6.44 -2.44
N TYR A 64 2.94 6.02 -1.22
CA TYR A 64 2.75 6.90 -0.09
C TYR A 64 4.04 7.67 0.27
N ILE A 65 5.18 6.98 0.33
CA ILE A 65 6.47 7.62 0.63
C ILE A 65 6.82 8.67 -0.44
N LYS A 66 6.63 8.33 -1.73
CA LYS A 66 6.83 9.28 -2.84
C LYS A 66 5.97 10.53 -2.67
N HIS A 67 4.67 10.37 -2.47
CA HIS A 67 3.76 11.51 -2.31
C HIS A 67 4.06 12.33 -1.06
N LYS A 68 4.44 11.69 0.05
CA LYS A 68 4.85 12.39 1.27
C LYS A 68 6.10 13.24 1.02
N HIS A 69 7.06 12.72 0.26
CA HIS A 69 8.27 13.45 -0.10
C HIS A 69 7.96 14.65 -1.02
N GLU A 70 7.15 14.45 -2.05
CA GLU A 70 6.68 15.51 -2.95
C GLU A 70 5.95 16.62 -2.17
N ALA A 71 5.03 16.26 -1.28
CA ALA A 71 4.30 17.20 -0.45
C ALA A 71 5.21 18.02 0.48
N MET A 72 6.24 17.39 1.06
CA MET A 72 7.22 18.10 1.87
C MET A 72 8.04 19.09 1.04
N ASN A 73 8.47 18.71 -0.16
CA ASN A 73 9.24 19.59 -1.04
C ASN A 73 8.38 20.77 -1.52
N LEU A 74 7.13 20.53 -1.88
CA LEU A 74 6.20 21.57 -2.30
C LEU A 74 5.97 22.60 -1.19
N ARG A 75 5.80 22.14 0.06
CA ARG A 75 5.67 23.03 1.24
C ARG A 75 6.93 23.87 1.47
N LYS A 76 8.12 23.29 1.31
CA LYS A 76 9.38 24.04 1.41
C LYS A 76 9.48 25.12 0.33
N SER A 77 9.19 24.77 -0.93
CA SER A 77 9.21 25.74 -2.03
C SER A 77 8.19 26.85 -1.88
N LEU A 78 6.98 26.54 -1.41
CA LEU A 78 5.97 27.56 -1.10
C LEU A 78 6.47 28.54 -0.05
N LYS A 79 7.01 28.03 1.06
CA LYS A 79 7.56 28.87 2.12
C LYS A 79 8.68 29.80 1.61
N THR A 80 9.61 29.28 0.81
CA THR A 80 10.68 30.11 0.23
C THR A 80 10.12 31.22 -0.65
N LYS A 81 9.10 30.93 -1.48
CA LYS A 81 8.46 31.94 -2.32
C LYS A 81 7.67 32.98 -1.52
N GLU A 82 7.00 32.56 -0.45
CA GLU A 82 6.33 33.47 0.48
C GLU A 82 7.34 34.41 1.16
N ASP A 83 8.46 33.85 1.65
CA ASP A 83 9.55 34.63 2.27
C ASP A 83 10.17 35.64 1.28
N GLU A 84 10.32 35.27 0.00
CA GLU A 84 10.78 36.17 -1.08
C GLU A 84 9.79 37.30 -1.35
N ILE A 85 8.49 37.01 -1.47
CA ILE A 85 7.44 38.02 -1.66
C ILE A 85 7.40 38.98 -0.47
N ASP A 86 7.48 38.47 0.75
CA ASP A 86 7.48 39.29 1.96
C ASP A 86 8.76 40.12 2.10
N SER A 87 9.90 39.61 1.63
CA SER A 87 11.14 40.38 1.50
C SER A 87 10.97 41.54 0.52
N LEU A 88 10.43 41.28 -0.68
CA LEU A 88 10.17 42.29 -1.70
C LEU A 88 9.15 43.34 -1.24
N ARG A 89 8.11 42.94 -0.50
CA ARG A 89 7.12 43.86 0.09
C ARG A 89 7.71 44.77 1.15
N ARG A 90 8.68 44.28 1.93
CA ARG A 90 9.35 45.04 2.99
C ARG A 90 10.46 45.95 2.48
N ASN A 91 10.95 45.71 1.27
CA ASN A 91 11.93 46.56 0.60
C ASN A 91 11.37 47.01 -0.76
N PRO A 92 10.38 47.92 -0.78
CA PRO A 92 9.78 48.38 -2.03
C PRO A 92 10.82 49.19 -2.80
N LEU A 93 11.43 48.56 -3.81
CA LEU A 93 12.33 49.17 -4.79
C LEU A 93 13.45 50.03 -4.18
N ARG A 94 14.64 49.44 -4.01
CA ARG A 94 15.86 50.17 -4.35
C ARG A 94 15.82 50.42 -5.85
N ASP A 95 15.03 51.39 -6.28
CA ASP A 95 15.25 52.07 -7.54
C ASP A 95 16.55 52.86 -7.34
N ASP A 96 17.67 52.15 -7.51
CA ASP A 96 18.98 52.73 -7.69
C ASP A 96 18.98 53.32 -9.11
N HIS A 97 18.27 54.42 -9.30
CA HIS A 97 18.36 55.30 -10.46
C HIS A 97 18.83 56.68 -9.98
N GLU A 98 20.15 56.87 -10.07
CA GLU A 98 21.00 58.06 -9.86
C GLU A 98 21.26 58.53 -8.42
#